data_AF-A0A3D3UP47-F1
#
_entry.id   AF-A0A3D3UP47-F1
#
_cell.length_a   1.000
_cell.length_b   1.000
_cell.length_c   1.000
_cell.angle_alpha   90.00
_cell.angle_beta   90.00
_cell.angle_gamma   90.00
#
_symmetry.space_group_name_H-M   'P 1'
#
loop_
_entity.id
_entity.type
_entity.pdbx_description
1 polymer ?
#
loop_
_entity_poly.entity_id
_entity_poly.type
_entity_poly.pdbx_seq_one_letter_code
_entity_poly.pdbx_strand_id
1 'polypeptide(L)' 'FGFVYMLHFASFTQDIGAYQEYKKGTERYSNWFDPPLEIRNGSITVPRGPGVGIKDIGELLKGAKSVT' A
#
# COMPACT_ATOMS: atom_id res chain seq x y z
N PHE A 1 3.22 4.10 -6.62
CA PHE A 1 2.00 3.72 -5.88
C PHE A 1 1.21 2.55 -6.46
N GLY A 2 1.38 2.17 -7.75
CA GLY A 2 0.59 1.09 -8.35
C GLY A 2 0.60 -0.27 -7.62
N PHE A 3 1.67 -0.60 -6.87
CA PHE A 3 1.71 -1.85 -6.10
C PHE A 3 0.64 -1.91 -4.99
N VAL A 4 0.30 -0.80 -4.33
CA VAL A 4 -0.75 -0.76 -3.30
C VAL A 4 -2.13 -0.97 -3.93
N TYR A 5 -2.33 -0.43 -5.14
CA TYR A 5 -3.53 -0.67 -5.91
C TYR A 5 -3.71 -2.16 -6.23
N MET A 6 -2.61 -2.86 -6.55
CA MET A 6 -2.64 -4.32 -6.73
C MET A 6 -2.99 -5.07 -5.44
N LEU A 7 -2.56 -4.60 -4.26
CA LEU A 7 -2.98 -5.20 -2.99
C LEU A 7 -4.50 -5.12 -2.79
N HIS A 8 -5.10 -3.96 -3.07
CA HIS A 8 -6.54 -3.82 -3.03
C HIS A 8 -7.22 -4.74 -4.05
N PHE A 9 -6.78 -4.71 -5.31
CA PHE A 9 -7.30 -5.56 -6.36
C PHE A 9 -7.29 -7.04 -5.98
N ALA A 10 -6.14 -7.55 -5.50
CA ALA A 10 -6.01 -8.93 -5.06
C ALA A 10 -6.86 -9.27 -3.83
N SER A 11 -7.07 -8.31 -2.92
CA SER A 11 -7.82 -8.55 -1.68
C SER A 11 -9.31 -8.81 -1.88
N PHE A 12 -9.90 -8.34 -2.97
CA PHE A 12 -11.33 -8.53 -3.26
C PHE A 12 -11.60 -9.44 -4.47
N THR A 13 -10.59 -9.77 -5.26
CA THR A 13 -10.75 -10.59 -6.47
C THR A 13 -10.65 -12.06 -6.11
N GLN A 14 -11.74 -12.79 -6.28
CA GLN A 14 -11.75 -14.24 -6.11
C GLN A 14 -10.87 -14.93 -7.16
N ASP A 15 -10.17 -15.99 -6.78
CA ASP A 15 -9.37 -16.85 -7.67
C ASP A 15 -8.31 -16.10 -8.52
N ILE A 16 -7.72 -15.02 -7.98
CA ILE A 16 -6.71 -14.19 -8.67
C ILE A 16 -5.37 -14.92 -8.93
N GLY A 17 -5.18 -16.11 -8.35
CA GLY A 17 -3.95 -16.88 -8.40
C GLY A 17 -3.31 -17.03 -7.02
N ALA A 18 -2.30 -17.89 -6.93
CA ALA A 18 -1.72 -18.29 -5.64
C ALA A 18 -0.78 -17.24 -5.03
N TYR A 19 -0.14 -16.40 -5.85
CA TYR A 19 0.92 -15.49 -5.41
C TYR A 19 0.88 -14.15 -6.15
N GLN A 20 1.30 -13.10 -5.45
CA GLN A 20 1.57 -11.78 -6.01
C GLN A 20 3.07 -11.48 -5.90
N GLU A 21 3.64 -10.78 -6.88
CA GLU A 21 5.04 -10.35 -6.84
C GLU A 21 5.30 -9.45 -5.61
N TYR A 22 6.37 -9.77 -4.87
CA TYR A 22 6.84 -8.92 -3.78
C TYR A 22 7.59 -7.70 -4.32
N LYS A 23 7.06 -6.51 -4.05
CA LYS A 23 7.79 -5.26 -4.30
C LYS A 23 8.80 -5.00 -3.20
N LYS A 24 10.09 -5.22 -3.47
CA LYS A 24 11.18 -4.88 -2.53
C LYS A 24 11.17 -3.39 -2.18
N GLY A 25 11.44 -3.06 -0.91
CA GLY A 25 11.55 -1.68 -0.43
C GLY A 25 10.23 -1.06 0.03
N THR A 26 9.20 -1.89 0.29
CA THR A 26 7.91 -1.42 0.82
C THR A 26 8.00 -0.88 2.24
N GLU A 27 9.03 -1.29 2.99
CA GLU A 27 9.28 -0.89 4.37
C GLU A 27 9.44 0.64 4.49
N ARG A 28 10.03 1.29 3.46
CA ARG A 28 10.20 2.75 3.39
C ARG A 28 8.86 3.49 3.43
N TYR A 29 7.80 2.87 2.94
CA TYR A 29 6.48 3.48 2.78
C TYR A 29 5.47 2.90 3.78
N SER A 30 5.86 1.91 4.58
CA SER A 30 4.95 1.15 5.44
C SER A 30 4.10 2.05 6.34
N ASN A 31 4.75 3.02 7.00
CA ASN A 31 4.10 3.92 7.94
C ASN A 31 3.21 4.99 7.29
N TRP A 32 3.11 5.04 5.96
CA TRP A 32 2.17 5.94 5.27
C TRP A 32 0.72 5.45 5.35
N PHE A 33 0.51 4.18 5.70
CA PHE A 33 -0.77 3.51 5.69
C PHE A 33 -1.25 3.16 7.09
N ASP A 34 -2.56 2.92 7.21
CA ASP A 34 -3.19 2.34 8.40
C ASP A 34 -4.14 1.18 7.99
N PRO A 35 -3.85 -0.07 8.40
CA PRO A 35 -2.63 -0.50 9.10
C PRO A 35 -1.36 -0.33 8.25
N PRO A 36 -0.16 -0.26 8.87
CA PRO A 36 1.10 -0.22 8.14
C PRO A 36 1.26 -1.42 7.19
N LEU A 37 2.04 -1.25 6.12
CA LEU A 37 2.39 -2.38 5.27
C LEU A 37 3.37 -3.29 6.00
N GLU A 38 2.90 -4.48 6.36
CA GLU A 38 3.72 -5.50 7.01
C GLU A 38 3.63 -6.80 6.25
N ILE A 39 4.78 -7.49 6.13
CA ILE A 39 4.87 -8.84 5.62
C ILE A 39 5.02 -9.80 6.78
N ARG A 40 4.10 -10.76 6.87
CA ARG A 40 4.12 -11.81 7.88
C ARG A 40 3.65 -13.11 7.27
N ASN A 41 4.43 -14.18 7.45
CA ASN A 41 4.10 -15.53 6.96
C ASN A 41 3.77 -15.57 5.45
N GLY A 42 4.55 -14.87 4.64
CA GLY A 42 4.35 -14.81 3.18
C GLY A 42 3.13 -14.01 2.72
N SER A 43 2.39 -13.38 3.63
CA SER A 43 1.28 -12.49 3.33
C SER A 43 1.65 -11.04 3.62
N ILE A 44 1.02 -10.11 2.92
CA ILE A 44 1.19 -8.67 3.13
C ILE A 44 -0.13 -8.04 3.57
N THR A 45 -0.03 -7.03 4.43
CA THR A 45 -1.20 -6.31 4.93
C THR A 45 -1.81 -5.41 3.85
N VAL A 46 -3.14 -5.37 3.78
CA VAL A 46 -3.88 -4.49 2.87
C VAL A 46 -4.35 -3.26 3.67
N PRO A 47 -4.00 -2.02 3.25
CA PRO A 47 -4.48 -0.81 3.90
C PRO A 47 -6.02 -0.75 3.97
N ARG A 48 -6.58 -0.09 4.98
CA ARG A 48 -8.04 -0.04 5.21
C ARG A 48 -8.65 1.36 5.09
N GLY A 49 -7.82 2.40 5.09
CA GLY A 49 -8.29 3.77 4.90
C GLY A 49 -8.87 4.03 3.49
N PRO A 50 -9.53 5.19 3.28
CA PRO A 50 -10.09 5.56 1.99
C PRO A 50 -9.08 5.55 0.84
N GLY A 51 -9.56 5.28 -0.38
CA GLY A 51 -8.71 5.23 -1.58
C GLY A 51 -7.68 4.11 -1.50
N VAL A 52 -6.39 4.45 -1.57
CA VAL A 52 -5.27 3.50 -1.41
C VAL A 52 -4.81 3.37 0.06
N GLY A 53 -5.55 3.94 1.01
CA GLY A 53 -5.31 3.79 2.44
C GLY A 53 -4.18 4.63 3.04
N ILE A 54 -3.80 5.75 2.41
CA ILE A 54 -2.87 6.71 3.03
C ILE A 54 -3.54 7.31 4.27
N LYS A 55 -2.87 7.22 5.42
CA LYS A 55 -3.44 7.63 6.70
C LYS A 55 -3.48 9.16 6.89
N ASP A 56 -2.48 9.87 6.38
CA ASP A 56 -2.38 11.32 6.45
C ASP A 56 -1.69 11.87 5.19
N ILE A 57 -2.48 12.39 4.26
CA ILE A 57 -1.98 12.97 3.01
C ILE A 57 -1.32 14.34 3.24
N GLY A 58 -1.76 15.09 4.25
CA GLY A 58 -1.22 16.41 4.56
C GLY A 58 0.21 16.32 5.05
N GLU A 59 0.49 15.41 5.98
CA GLU A 59 1.85 15.15 6.44
C GLU A 59 2.71 14.53 5.33
N LEU A 60 2.16 13.63 4.51
CA LEU A 60 2.90 13.01 3.40
C LEU A 60 3.36 14.04 2.35
N LEU A 61 2.54 15.04 2.06
CA LEU A 61 2.85 16.08 1.07
C LEU A 61 3.58 17.29 1.67
N LYS A 62 3.87 17.29 2.97
CA LYS A 62 4.51 18.40 3.64
C LYS A 62 5.91 18.67 3.08
N GLY A 63 6.12 19.90 2.60
CA GLY A 63 7.37 20.32 1.98
C GLY A 63 7.54 19.83 0.52
N ALA A 64 6.57 19.12 -0.04
CA ALA A 64 6.54 18.83 -1.46
C ALA A 64 6.37 20.13 -2.26
N LYS A 65 7.01 20.20 -3.43
CA LYS A 65 6.84 21.31 -4.37
C LYS A 65 5.83 20.89 -5.43
N SER A 66 4.92 21.80 -5.75
CA SER A 66 4.06 21.63 -6.92
C SER A 66 4.93 21.53 -8.17
N VAL A 67 4.63 20.56 -9.03
CA VAL A 67 5.22 20.45 -10.36
C VAL A 67 4.10 20.80 -11.34
N THR A 68 4.35 21.78 -12.20
CA THR A 68 3.40 22.30 -13.20
C THR A 68 4.01 22.10 -14.58
#